data_AF-A0AAN6MVW2-F1
#
_entry.id   AF-A0AAN6MVW2-F1
#
_cell.length_a   1.000
_cell.length_b   1.000
_cell.length_c   1.000
_cell.angle_alpha   90.00
_cell.angle_beta   90.00
_cell.angle_gamma   90.00
#
_symmetry.space_group_name_H-M   'P 1'
#
loop_
_entity.id
_entity.type
_entity.pdbx_description
1 polymer ?
#
loop_
_entity_poly.entity_id
_entity_poly.type
_entity_poly.pdbx_seq_one_letter_code
_entity_poly.pdbx_strand_id
1 'polypeptide(L)' 'MWRNGIYSFLKMLRHRLPHSFEHMLTFIYMAYSIIGLLLKTVPVFEEIWIECLRDLARYRMAIEDECLRDRETWTTVSRG' A
#
# COMPACT_ATOMS: atom_id res chain seq x y z
N MET A 1 12.74 -3.13 -10.83
CA MET A 1 12.26 -1.89 -10.19
C MET A 1 11.19 -2.12 -9.12
N TRP A 2 10.10 -2.86 -9.37
CA TRP A 2 9.02 -3.09 -8.38
C TRP A 2 9.44 -3.92 -7.14
N ARG A 3 10.15 -5.04 -7.34
CA ARG A 3 10.57 -5.97 -6.26
C ARG A 3 11.63 -5.43 -5.29
N ASN A 4 12.52 -4.56 -5.75
CA ASN A 4 13.66 -4.11 -4.93
C ASN A 4 13.49 -2.71 -4.35
N GLY A 5 12.67 -1.84 -4.98
CA GLY A 5 12.39 -0.49 -4.48
C GLY A 5 11.09 -0.46 -3.67
N ILE A 6 9.97 -0.51 -4.40
CA ILE A 6 8.62 -0.34 -3.85
C ILE A 6 8.32 -1.41 -2.80
N TYR A 7 8.53 -2.69 -3.12
CA TYR A 7 8.23 -3.77 -2.18
C TYR A 7 9.09 -3.74 -0.89
N SER A 8 10.36 -3.36 -0.99
CA SER A 8 11.26 -3.24 0.18
C SER A 8 10.84 -2.09 1.10
N PHE A 9 10.53 -0.93 0.51
CA PHE A 9 10.05 0.24 1.24
C PHE A 9 8.70 -0.03 1.92
N LEU A 10 7.79 -0.68 1.21
CA LEU A 10 6.50 -1.13 1.72
C LEU A 10 6.67 -2.12 2.90
N LYS A 11 7.60 -3.08 2.79
CA LYS A 11 7.90 -4.02 3.87
C LYS A 11 8.49 -3.33 5.12
N MET A 12 9.35 -2.32 4.92
CA MET A 12 9.92 -1.53 6.02
C MET A 12 8.85 -0.73 6.76
N LEU A 13 7.99 -0.05 6.02
CA LEU A 13 6.91 0.73 6.62
C LEU A 13 5.90 -0.16 7.37
N ARG A 14 5.65 -1.39 6.89
CA ARG A 14 4.77 -2.34 7.57
C ARG A 14 5.25 -2.72 8.97
N HIS A 15 6.56 -2.82 9.21
CA HIS A 15 7.11 -3.12 10.53
C HIS A 15 6.93 -1.99 11.56
N ARG A 16 6.53 -0.80 11.11
CA ARG A 16 6.34 0.39 11.94
C ARG A 16 4.86 0.70 12.18
N LEU A 17 3.95 -0.19 11.78
CA LEU A 17 2.53 -0.05 12.07
C LEU A 17 2.30 -0.12 13.59
N PRO A 18 1.33 0.66 14.12
CA PRO A 18 0.39 1.52 13.38
C PRO A 18 0.92 2.93 13.04
N HIS A 19 2.08 3.36 13.56
CA HIS A 19 2.57 4.75 13.45
C HIS A 19 2.90 5.21 12.01
N SER A 20 3.16 4.28 11.09
CA SER A 20 3.49 4.57 9.69
C SER A 20 2.28 4.54 8.74
N PHE A 21 1.07 4.26 9.23
CA PHE A 21 -0.10 3.99 8.39
C PHE A 21 -0.42 5.11 7.39
N GLU A 22 -0.48 6.36 7.87
CA GLU A 22 -0.73 7.55 7.04
C GLU A 22 0.34 7.73 5.95
N HIS A 23 1.60 7.45 6.27
CA HIS A 23 2.70 7.51 5.31
C HIS A 23 2.59 6.41 4.24
N MET A 24 2.18 5.20 4.64
CA MET A 24 1.94 4.09 3.70
C MET A 24 0.78 4.40 2.74
N LEU A 25 -0.33 4.91 3.25
CA LEU A 25 -1.47 5.32 2.41
C LEU A 25 -1.06 6.41 1.42
N THR A 26 -0.40 7.45 1.92
CA THR A 26 0.08 8.56 1.09
C THR A 26 1.00 8.08 -0.04
N PHE A 27 1.91 7.15 0.26
CA PHE A 27 2.78 6.53 -0.74
C PHE A 27 2.00 5.70 -1.77
N ILE A 28 1.01 4.91 -1.33
CA ILE A 28 0.16 4.12 -2.23
C ILE A 28 -0.62 5.02 -3.18
N TYR A 29 -1.20 6.13 -2.69
CA TYR A 29 -1.89 7.10 -3.53
C TYR A 29 -0.97 7.74 -4.58
N MET A 30 0.25 8.12 -4.21
CA MET A 30 1.24 8.62 -5.17
C MET A 30 1.57 7.57 -6.25
N ALA A 31 1.78 6.31 -5.84
CA ALA A 31 2.06 5.22 -6.77
C ALA A 31 0.89 5.00 -7.74
N TYR A 32 -0.35 5.07 -7.26
CA TYR A 32 -1.55 5.01 -8.10
C TYR A 32 -1.58 6.13 -9.15
N SER A 33 -1.28 7.37 -8.75
CA SER A 33 -1.25 8.50 -9.68
C SER A 33 -0.18 8.34 -10.76
N ILE A 34 1.02 7.88 -10.39
CA ILE A 34 2.12 7.67 -11.34
C ILE A 34 1.79 6.53 -12.31
N ILE A 35 1.33 5.38 -11.81
CA ILE A 35 1.00 4.24 -12.68
C ILE A 35 -0.21 4.57 -13.57
N GLY A 36 -1.20 5.29 -13.06
CA GLY A 36 -2.34 5.76 -13.85
C GLY A 36 -1.94 6.77 -14.94
N LEU A 37 -0.93 7.60 -14.70
CA LEU A 37 -0.35 8.46 -15.73
C LEU A 37 0.38 7.61 -16.80
N LEU A 38 1.22 6.67 -16.38
CA LEU A 38 1.97 5.79 -17.29
C LEU A 38 1.05 4.93 -18.16
N LEU A 39 -0.07 4.45 -17.62
CA LEU A 39 -1.10 3.74 -18.38
C LEU A 39 -1.65 4.59 -19.53
N LYS A 40 -1.83 5.90 -19.31
CA LYS A 40 -2.34 6.83 -20.32
C LYS A 40 -1.28 7.25 -21.33
N THR A 41 -0.03 7.45 -20.89
CA THR A 41 1.03 8.04 -21.71
C THR A 41 1.95 7.03 -22.38
N VAL A 42 2.01 5.79 -21.88
CA VAL A 42 2.91 4.73 -22.34
C VAL A 42 2.13 3.40 -22.48
N PRO A 43 1.21 3.29 -23.46
CA PRO A 43 0.29 2.15 -23.59
C PRO A 43 0.98 0.83 -23.98
N VAL A 44 2.21 0.88 -24.50
CA VAL A 44 3.00 -0.31 -24.86
C VAL A 44 3.25 -1.27 -23.68
N PHE A 45 3.06 -0.80 -22.45
CA PHE A 45 3.17 -1.60 -21.23
C PHE A 45 1.85 -1.67 -20.43
N GLU A 46 0.71 -1.47 -21.08
CA GLU A 46 -0.61 -1.43 -20.43
C GLU A 46 -0.86 -2.60 -19.48
N GLU A 47 -0.61 -3.85 -19.90
CA GLU A 47 -0.82 -5.03 -19.06
C GLU A 47 -0.01 -4.97 -17.75
N ILE A 48 1.23 -4.46 -17.82
CA ILE A 48 2.13 -4.30 -16.67
C ILE A 48 1.58 -3.23 -15.73
N TRP A 49 1.09 -2.11 -16.27
CA TRP A 49 0.50 -1.04 -15.46
C TRP A 49 -0.80 -1.47 -14.78
N ILE A 50 -1.66 -2.21 -15.49
CA ILE A 50 -2.89 -2.80 -14.93
C ILE A 50 -2.54 -3.76 -13.79
N GLU A 51 -1.53 -4.61 -13.96
CA GLU A 51 -1.08 -5.51 -12.90
C GLU A 51 -0.55 -4.75 -11.68
N CYS A 52 0.23 -3.69 -11.89
CA CYS A 52 0.74 -2.83 -10.82
C CYS A 52 -0.40 -2.16 -10.04
N LEU A 53 -1.44 -1.64 -10.73
CA LEU A 53 -2.62 -1.04 -10.09
C LEU A 53 -3.40 -2.06 -9.24
N ARG A 54 -3.49 -3.30 -9.72
CA ARG A 54 -4.14 -4.40 -9.00
C ARG A 54 -3.34 -4.81 -7.76
N ASP A 55 -2.02 -4.84 -7.85
CA ASP A 55 -1.14 -5.13 -6.71
C ASP A 55 -1.19 -4.01 -5.65
N LEU A 56 -1.23 -2.75 -6.06
CA LEU A 56 -1.45 -1.63 -5.14
C LEU A 56 -2.79 -1.74 -4.42
N ALA A 57 -3.84 -2.24 -5.09
CA ALA A 57 -5.17 -2.40 -4.49
C ALA A 57 -5.14 -3.46 -3.38
N ARG A 58 -4.53 -4.61 -3.68
CA ARG A 58 -4.34 -5.70 -2.72
C ARG A 58 -3.50 -5.24 -1.54
N TYR A 59 -2.45 -4.47 -1.79
CA TYR A 59 -1.56 -3.99 -0.75
C TYR A 59 -2.24 -2.99 0.19
N ARG A 60 -3.04 -2.05 -0.35
CA ARG A 60 -3.89 -1.16 0.44
C ARG A 60 -4.84 -1.95 1.35
N MET A 61 -5.53 -2.93 0.77
CA MET A 61 -6.50 -3.75 1.51
C MET A 61 -5.82 -4.49 2.68
N ALA A 62 -4.62 -5.04 2.47
CA ALA A 62 -3.88 -5.73 3.52
C ALA A 62 -3.46 -4.79 4.67
N ILE A 63 -3.03 -3.56 4.36
CA ILE A 63 -2.64 -2.59 5.39
C ILE A 63 -3.84 -2.07 6.19
N GLU A 64 -4.97 -1.80 5.51
CA GLU A 64 -6.20 -1.37 6.18
C GLU A 64 -6.71 -2.46 7.15
N ASP A 65 -6.69 -3.72 6.73
CA ASP A 65 -7.08 -4.87 7.55
C ASP A 65 -6.14 -5.10 8.74
N GLU A 66 -4.81 -4.99 8.56
CA GLU A 66 -3.84 -5.02 9.66
C GLU A 66 -4.05 -3.87 10.67
N CYS A 67 -4.29 -2.64 10.19
CA CYS A 67 -4.53 -1.49 11.05
C CYS A 67 -5.84 -1.60 11.85
N LEU A 68 -6.90 -2.14 11.24
CA LEU A 68 -8.19 -2.36 11.90
C LEU A 68 -8.05 -3.40 13.03
N ARG A 69 -7.36 -4.52 12.78
CA ARG A 69 -7.08 -5.55 13.80
C ARG A 69 -6.27 -5.02 14.98
N ASP A 70 -5.22 -4.24 14.73
CA ASP A 70 -4.44 -3.63 15.79
C ASP A 70 -5.31 -2.71 16.65
N ARG A 71 -6.14 -1.87 16.02
CA ARG A 71 -7.05 -0.97 16.74
C ARG A 71 -8.05 -1.72 17.62
N GLU A 72 -8.64 -2.81 17.12
CA GLU A 72 -9.56 -3.66 17.90
C GLU A 72 -8.87 -4.28 19.12
N THR A 73 -7.64 -4.75 18.95
CA THR A 73 -6.82 -5.32 20.04
C THR A 73 -6.59 -4.30 21.14
N TRP A 74 -6.21 -3.07 20.79
CA TRP A 74 -6.03 -1.98 21.78
C TRP A 74 -7.34 -1.57 22.46
N THR A 75 -8.46 -1.52 21.75
CA THR A 75 -9.77 -1.22 22.39
C THR A 75 -10.25 -2.32 23.33
N THR A 76 -9.83 -3.57 23.11
CA THR A 76 -10.15 -4.70 23.98
C THR A 76 -9.33 -4.68 25.27
N VAL A 77 -8.02 -4.38 25.17
CA VAL A 77 -7.13 -4.25 26.34
C VAL A 77 -7.50 -3.06 27.23
N SER A 78 -8.02 -1.98 26.64
CA SER A 78 -8.40 -0.76 27.38
C SER A 78 -9.76 -0.86 28.10
N ARG A 79 -10.49 -1.96 27.92
CA ARG A 79 -11.82 -2.22 28.52
C ARG A 79 -11.79 -3.33 29.58
N GLY A 80 -10.61 -3.86 29.91
CA GLY A 80 -10.39 -4.89 30.93
C GLY A 80 -9.93 -4.32 32.26
#